data_AF-A0A8J6DNR4-F1
#
_entry.id   AF-A0A8J6DNR4-F1
#
_cell.length_a   1.000
_cell.length_b   1.000
_cell.length_c   1.000
_cell.angle_alpha   90.00
_cell.angle_beta   90.00
_cell.angle_gamma   90.00
#
_symmetry.space_group_name_H-M   'P 1'
#
loop_
_entity.id
_entity.type
_entity.pdbx_description
1 polymer ?
#
loop_
_entity_poly.entity_id
_entity_poly.type
_entity_poly.pdbx_seq_one_letter_code
_entity_poly.pdbx_strand_id
1 'polypeptide(L)'
;VPGLYLLLLLLLPPLLHASEATQPEPCELDDDDVRCFCNFTDPQPDWSSALQCMAAVEVEIRGGGRDLEQFLKYASKDPKEYADMVKALRMRRLTVGAARVPGQLLVSLLRALGYSRLRELTLEDLEVTGILPPLLLEDSGPALSTLCLRNVSWATGGAWLEDLLQRLKPGLKELHIAQALSPGFSCAQLRAFPTLTNLDLSDNPGLGERGLIEALCPNKFPALRDLALRNTGIETPGGVCAALWVAGVQLHSLDLSHNALRSTAQGTPGCVWPRTLNDLNLSFAGLEQVPKGLPPQLNVLDLSCNRLNRAPGQDELPKVSNLRLEGNPFLDPGVLKRLEDPPISAAVSACAGSALTCVWPRTLNDLNLSFAGLEQVPKGLPPQLN
;
A
#
# COMPACT_ATOMS: atom_id res chain seq x y z
N VAL A 1 -26.05 19.48 17.96
CA VAL A 1 -24.84 20.10 17.37
C VAL A 1 -23.72 20.01 18.41
N PRO A 2 -23.16 18.82 18.65
CA PRO A 2 -21.91 18.48 17.94
C PRO A 2 -21.59 16.97 17.83
N GLY A 3 -21.18 16.48 16.66
CA GLY A 3 -20.46 15.20 16.69
C GLY A 3 -19.59 14.71 15.53
N LEU A 4 -19.67 15.29 14.31
CA LEU A 4 -18.56 15.14 13.35
C LEU A 4 -17.51 16.18 13.67
N TYR A 5 -18.03 17.37 13.99
CA TYR A 5 -17.51 18.19 15.06
C TYR A 5 -16.84 17.40 16.19
N LEU A 6 -17.18 16.17 16.61
CA LEU A 6 -16.46 15.51 17.72
C LEU A 6 -15.09 15.00 17.34
N LEU A 7 -14.98 14.32 16.19
CA LEU A 7 -13.66 13.93 15.69
C LEU A 7 -12.86 15.16 15.22
N LEU A 8 -13.57 16.26 14.92
CA LEU A 8 -13.07 17.64 14.75
C LEU A 8 -13.05 18.51 16.05
N LEU A 9 -13.35 17.96 17.25
CA LEU A 9 -13.39 18.65 18.59
C LEU A 9 -12.54 17.91 19.63
N LEU A 10 -11.99 16.74 19.28
CA LEU A 10 -10.69 16.28 19.79
C LEU A 10 -9.69 17.46 19.83
N LEU A 11 -9.92 18.32 18.84
CA LEU A 11 -9.11 19.40 18.40
C LEU A 11 -9.46 20.79 19.01
N LEU A 12 -10.41 20.90 19.95
CA LEU A 12 -10.96 22.20 20.40
C LEU A 12 -10.97 22.55 21.91
N PRO A 13 -10.34 21.82 22.84
CA PRO A 13 -10.36 22.20 24.27
C PRO A 13 -9.51 23.43 24.71
N PRO A 14 -8.73 24.18 23.87
CA PRO A 14 -8.09 25.43 24.32
C PRO A 14 -8.86 26.72 23.99
N LEU A 15 -10.06 26.69 23.38
CA LEU A 15 -10.86 27.90 23.08
C LEU A 15 -11.50 28.61 24.31
N LEU A 16 -10.84 28.58 25.46
CA LEU A 16 -11.08 29.51 26.57
C LEU A 16 -9.83 30.29 27.00
N HIS A 17 -8.68 30.05 26.36
CA HIS A 17 -7.48 30.88 26.53
C HIS A 17 -6.88 31.17 25.15
N ALA A 18 -7.44 32.16 24.47
CA ALA A 18 -6.79 32.77 23.32
C ALA A 18 -5.50 33.46 23.80
N SER A 19 -4.35 32.96 23.33
CA SER A 19 -3.09 33.70 23.31
C SER A 19 -2.69 33.82 21.85
N GLU A 20 -2.45 35.05 21.40
CA GLU A 20 -1.85 35.30 20.09
C GLU A 20 -0.47 34.62 20.06
N ALA A 21 -0.24 33.73 19.10
CA ALA A 21 1.04 33.06 18.90
C ALA A 21 1.33 32.93 17.40
N THR A 22 2.45 33.50 16.97
CA THR A 22 2.93 33.51 15.59
C THR A 22 3.59 32.17 15.21
N GLN A 23 2.82 31.09 15.21
CA GLN A 23 3.22 29.78 14.67
C GLN A 23 2.35 29.42 13.45
N PRO A 24 2.87 28.65 12.48
CA PRO A 24 2.07 28.18 11.36
C PRO A 24 0.90 27.32 11.88
N GLU A 25 -0.26 27.45 11.24
CA GLU A 25 -1.44 26.67 11.63
C GLU A 25 -1.24 25.19 11.27
N PRO A 26 -1.59 24.22 12.15
CA PRO A 26 -1.25 22.82 11.90
C PRO A 26 -1.94 22.14 10.71
N CYS A 27 -2.93 22.77 10.06
CA CYS A 27 -3.45 22.33 8.77
C CYS A 27 -3.32 23.41 7.70
N GLU A 28 -2.91 23.00 6.52
CA GLU A 28 -2.79 23.84 5.33
C GLU A 28 -3.71 23.28 4.22
N LEU A 29 -4.54 24.13 3.64
CA LEU A 29 -5.37 23.85 2.45
C LEU A 29 -4.67 24.43 1.22
N ASP A 30 -4.58 23.67 0.13
CA ASP A 30 -3.99 24.17 -1.12
C ASP A 30 -4.87 25.23 -1.83
N ASP A 31 -4.23 26.06 -2.67
CA ASP A 31 -4.88 27.20 -3.36
C ASP A 31 -6.09 26.80 -4.24
N ASP A 32 -6.20 25.52 -4.60
CA ASP A 32 -7.27 24.96 -5.45
C ASP A 32 -8.45 24.35 -4.64
N ASP A 33 -8.42 24.41 -3.30
CA ASP A 33 -9.37 23.73 -2.38
C ASP A 33 -9.46 22.19 -2.59
N VAL A 34 -8.41 21.55 -3.09
CA VAL A 34 -8.38 20.11 -3.42
C VAL A 34 -7.76 19.29 -2.29
N ARG A 35 -6.64 19.74 -1.72
CA ARG A 35 -5.80 18.98 -0.79
C ARG A 35 -5.62 19.74 0.51
N CYS A 36 -5.91 19.07 1.63
CA CYS A 36 -5.62 19.58 2.95
C CYS A 36 -4.64 18.64 3.66
N PHE A 37 -3.53 19.19 4.15
CA PHE A 37 -2.54 18.46 4.93
C PHE A 37 -2.54 18.99 6.37
N CYS A 38 -2.76 18.10 7.33
CA CYS A 38 -2.72 18.40 8.76
C CYS A 38 -1.56 17.66 9.43
N ASN A 39 -0.68 18.40 10.12
CA ASN A 39 0.42 17.86 10.89
C ASN A 39 0.33 18.26 12.37
N PHE A 40 -0.06 17.31 13.22
CA PHE A 40 -0.28 17.54 14.65
C PHE A 40 0.90 17.08 15.53
N THR A 41 2.14 17.24 15.02
CA THR A 41 3.38 16.90 15.75
C THR A 41 3.63 17.75 16.99
N ASP A 42 3.11 18.97 17.06
CA ASP A 42 3.43 19.90 18.16
C ASP A 42 3.03 19.36 19.53
N PRO A 43 3.69 19.79 20.65
CA PRO A 43 3.39 19.30 22.00
C PRO A 43 1.96 19.55 22.50
N GLN A 44 1.33 20.61 22.01
CA GLN A 44 -0.09 20.91 22.17
C GLN A 44 -0.56 21.56 20.85
N PRO A 45 -0.87 20.76 19.81
CA PRO A 45 -1.20 21.34 18.51
C PRO A 45 -2.52 22.10 18.64
N ASP A 46 -2.65 23.28 18.01
CA ASP A 46 -4.00 23.71 17.66
C ASP A 46 -4.45 22.91 16.45
N TRP A 47 -5.59 22.40 16.69
CA TRP A 47 -6.00 21.11 16.24
C TRP A 47 -7.28 21.57 15.46
N SER A 48 -8.03 22.58 15.97
CA SER A 48 -9.24 23.18 15.39
C SER A 48 -9.10 23.61 13.92
N SER A 49 -7.86 23.92 13.53
CA SER A 49 -7.39 24.12 12.16
C SER A 49 -7.88 23.03 11.16
N ALA A 50 -8.16 21.79 11.59
CA ALA A 50 -8.77 20.76 10.72
C ALA A 50 -10.13 21.15 10.12
N LEU A 51 -10.82 22.16 10.65
CA LEU A 51 -12.03 22.73 10.05
C LEU A 51 -11.75 23.39 8.68
N GLN A 52 -10.52 23.82 8.40
CA GLN A 52 -10.14 24.35 7.09
C GLN A 52 -10.29 23.29 6.00
N CYS A 53 -10.01 22.02 6.32
CA CYS A 53 -10.12 20.89 5.40
C CYS A 53 -11.55 20.54 4.98
N MET A 54 -12.60 21.22 5.47
CA MET A 54 -14.00 20.88 5.15
C MET A 54 -14.33 20.96 3.65
N ALA A 55 -13.66 21.84 2.90
CA ALA A 55 -13.84 22.00 1.46
C ALA A 55 -13.08 20.95 0.62
N ALA A 56 -12.03 20.34 1.18
CA ALA A 56 -11.07 19.51 0.47
C ALA A 56 -11.65 18.18 -0.06
N VAL A 57 -11.01 17.67 -1.10
CA VAL A 57 -11.29 16.37 -1.73
C VAL A 57 -10.33 15.29 -1.22
N GLU A 58 -9.09 15.67 -0.95
CA GLU A 58 -8.01 14.85 -0.40
C GLU A 58 -7.63 15.43 0.97
N VAL A 59 -7.67 14.61 2.02
CA VAL A 59 -7.29 15.04 3.38
C VAL A 59 -6.24 14.09 3.91
N GLU A 60 -5.12 14.62 4.39
CA GLU A 60 -4.08 13.86 5.06
C GLU A 60 -3.89 14.37 6.49
N ILE A 61 -3.86 13.46 7.46
CA ILE A 61 -3.72 13.76 8.89
C ILE A 61 -2.57 12.95 9.47
N ARG A 62 -1.52 13.64 9.91
CA ARG A 62 -0.38 13.08 10.64
C ARG A 62 -0.49 13.40 12.12
N GLY A 63 -0.50 12.36 12.96
CA GLY A 63 -0.65 12.47 14.41
C GLY A 63 0.65 12.57 15.20
N GLY A 64 1.82 12.69 14.54
CA GLY A 64 3.12 12.88 15.20
C GLY A 64 3.57 11.78 16.17
N GLY A 65 3.10 10.54 16.00
CA GLY A 65 3.38 9.41 16.89
C GLY A 65 2.61 9.45 18.23
N ARG A 66 1.64 10.35 18.36
CA ARG A 66 0.92 10.60 19.61
C ARG A 66 -0.04 9.47 19.99
N ASP A 67 -0.24 9.29 21.29
CA ASP A 67 -1.33 8.47 21.84
C ASP A 67 -2.64 9.25 21.84
N LEU A 68 -3.66 8.68 21.20
CA LEU A 68 -4.98 9.28 21.06
C LEU A 68 -5.98 8.85 22.15
N GLU A 69 -5.57 8.11 23.20
CA GLU A 69 -6.43 7.70 24.32
C GLU A 69 -7.22 8.85 24.97
N GLN A 70 -6.65 10.06 25.03
CA GLN A 70 -7.33 11.27 25.52
C GLN A 70 -8.66 11.60 24.81
N PHE A 71 -8.87 11.00 23.63
CA PHE A 71 -10.05 11.18 22.80
C PHE A 71 -11.14 10.12 23.00
N LEU A 72 -10.89 9.06 23.77
CA LEU A 72 -11.88 7.99 24.05
C LEU A 72 -13.21 8.52 24.61
N LYS A 73 -13.19 9.62 25.38
CA LYS A 73 -14.39 10.32 25.90
C LYS A 73 -15.37 10.77 24.81
N TYR A 74 -14.92 10.82 23.56
CA TYR A 74 -15.70 11.22 22.39
C TYR A 74 -16.15 10.02 21.54
N ALA A 75 -15.51 8.86 21.66
CA ALA A 75 -15.86 7.65 20.90
C ALA A 75 -17.28 7.13 21.17
N SER A 76 -17.86 7.47 22.33
CA SER A 76 -19.17 6.97 22.77
C SER A 76 -20.39 7.79 22.31
N LYS A 77 -20.23 8.82 21.47
CA LYS A 77 -21.38 9.62 20.98
C LYS A 77 -22.01 9.01 19.73
N ASP A 78 -23.32 9.21 19.55
CA ASP A 78 -24.08 8.69 18.41
C ASP A 78 -23.75 9.48 17.11
N PRO A 79 -23.26 8.82 16.04
CA PRO A 79 -23.09 9.41 14.72
C PRO A 79 -24.29 10.14 14.13
N LYS A 80 -25.51 9.78 14.53
CA LYS A 80 -26.74 10.40 14.02
C LYS A 80 -26.83 11.89 14.39
N GLU A 81 -26.20 12.34 15.49
CA GLU A 81 -26.11 13.76 15.85
C GLU A 81 -25.37 14.62 14.80
N TYR A 82 -24.72 13.99 13.83
CA TYR A 82 -23.79 14.64 12.91
C TYR A 82 -23.71 14.10 11.48
N ALA A 83 -24.51 13.09 11.16
CA ALA A 83 -24.64 12.49 9.84
C ALA A 83 -24.67 13.51 8.69
N ASP A 84 -25.49 14.57 8.80
CA ASP A 84 -25.66 15.56 7.75
C ASP A 84 -24.40 16.41 7.49
N MET A 85 -23.60 16.68 8.53
CA MET A 85 -22.32 17.36 8.37
C MET A 85 -21.31 16.48 7.63
N VAL A 86 -21.25 15.17 7.92
CA VAL A 86 -20.32 14.24 7.22
C VAL A 86 -20.69 14.10 5.75
N LYS A 87 -21.98 14.08 5.49
CA LYS A 87 -22.59 13.93 4.16
C LYS A 87 -22.38 15.16 3.27
N ALA A 88 -22.11 16.32 3.89
CA ALA A 88 -21.76 17.58 3.23
C ALA A 88 -20.27 17.69 2.86
N LEU A 89 -19.37 16.98 3.56
CA LEU A 89 -17.93 16.97 3.23
C LEU A 89 -17.69 16.51 1.78
N ARG A 90 -16.76 17.18 1.11
CA ARG A 90 -16.36 16.85 -0.28
C ARG A 90 -15.35 15.70 -0.34
N MET A 91 -14.67 15.40 0.77
CA MET A 91 -13.63 14.39 0.97
C MET A 91 -13.96 13.05 0.29
N ARG A 92 -13.02 12.60 -0.55
CA ARG A 92 -13.03 11.33 -1.31
C ARG A 92 -11.87 10.42 -0.94
N ARG A 93 -10.73 11.02 -0.59
CA ARG A 93 -9.52 10.34 -0.12
C ARG A 93 -9.18 10.84 1.27
N LEU A 94 -8.87 9.93 2.18
CA LEU A 94 -8.44 10.22 3.54
C LEU A 94 -7.21 9.38 3.87
N THR A 95 -6.11 10.05 4.20
CA THR A 95 -4.92 9.43 4.80
C THR A 95 -4.87 9.79 6.28
N VAL A 96 -4.75 8.78 7.14
CA VAL A 96 -4.52 8.98 8.58
C VAL A 96 -3.28 8.20 8.96
N GLY A 97 -2.30 8.87 9.58
CA GLY A 97 -1.06 8.18 9.94
C GLY A 97 -0.25 8.77 11.07
N ALA A 98 0.83 8.08 11.40
CA ALA A 98 1.75 8.39 12.49
C ALA A 98 1.01 8.65 13.83
N ALA A 99 0.33 7.63 14.37
CA ALA A 99 -0.39 7.75 15.65
C ALA A 99 -0.63 6.39 16.32
N ARG A 100 -0.75 6.40 17.65
CA ARG A 100 -1.29 5.28 18.42
C ARG A 100 -2.80 5.51 18.65
N VAL A 101 -3.63 4.61 18.13
CA VAL A 101 -5.07 4.78 18.01
C VAL A 101 -5.81 3.65 18.72
N PRO A 102 -6.52 3.92 19.83
CA PRO A 102 -7.40 2.94 20.45
C PRO A 102 -8.45 2.39 19.47
N GLY A 103 -8.64 1.08 19.47
CA GLY A 103 -9.57 0.39 18.57
C GLY A 103 -11.00 0.93 18.66
N GLN A 104 -11.45 1.35 19.84
CA GLN A 104 -12.75 2.01 20.00
C GLN A 104 -12.85 3.33 19.22
N LEU A 105 -11.79 4.13 19.15
CA LEU A 105 -11.75 5.36 18.35
C LEU A 105 -11.74 5.06 16.86
N LEU A 106 -10.96 4.06 16.42
CA LEU A 106 -10.94 3.63 15.01
C LEU A 106 -12.33 3.17 14.55
N VAL A 107 -13.03 2.35 15.34
CA VAL A 107 -14.40 1.91 15.02
C VAL A 107 -15.37 3.09 14.97
N SER A 108 -15.23 4.06 15.87
CA SER A 108 -16.07 5.26 15.90
C SER A 108 -15.84 6.17 14.69
N LEU A 109 -14.58 6.32 14.27
CA LEU A 109 -14.19 7.01 13.03
C LEU A 109 -14.80 6.32 11.81
N LEU A 110 -14.63 5.00 11.66
CA LEU A 110 -15.21 4.26 10.53
C LEU A 110 -16.73 4.39 10.47
N ARG A 111 -17.41 4.32 11.63
CA ARG A 111 -18.86 4.51 11.74
C ARG A 111 -19.29 5.93 11.31
N ALA A 112 -18.54 6.96 11.72
CA ALA A 112 -18.76 8.35 11.27
C ALA A 112 -18.57 8.50 9.75
N LEU A 113 -17.48 7.94 9.20
CA LEU A 113 -17.19 7.94 7.76
C LEU A 113 -18.23 7.16 6.94
N GLY A 114 -19.04 6.29 7.55
CA GLY A 114 -20.17 5.62 6.92
C GLY A 114 -21.26 6.54 6.34
N TYR A 115 -21.34 7.78 6.83
CA TYR A 115 -22.22 8.86 6.34
C TYR A 115 -21.54 9.77 5.28
N SER A 116 -20.22 9.67 5.15
CA SER A 116 -19.44 10.45 4.19
C SER A 116 -19.60 9.92 2.76
N ARG A 117 -18.91 10.55 1.81
CA ARG A 117 -18.80 10.09 0.42
C ARG A 117 -17.39 9.57 0.08
N LEU A 118 -16.62 9.21 1.12
CA LEU A 118 -15.27 8.66 1.05
C LEU A 118 -15.22 7.40 0.18
N ARG A 119 -14.16 7.25 -0.59
CA ARG A 119 -13.91 6.09 -1.48
C ARG A 119 -12.57 5.42 -1.21
N GLU A 120 -11.58 6.19 -0.79
CA GLU A 120 -10.21 5.72 -0.62
C GLU A 120 -9.77 6.05 0.82
N LEU A 121 -9.34 5.05 1.57
CA LEU A 121 -8.83 5.22 2.93
C LEU A 121 -7.41 4.65 3.01
N THR A 122 -6.47 5.46 3.48
CA THR A 122 -5.10 5.05 3.78
C THR A 122 -4.86 5.15 5.27
N LEU A 123 -4.40 4.06 5.88
CA LEU A 123 -3.89 4.02 7.26
C LEU A 123 -2.39 3.73 7.20
N GLU A 124 -1.57 4.60 7.77
CA GLU A 124 -0.11 4.52 7.66
C GLU A 124 0.60 4.76 9.00
N ASP A 125 1.59 3.95 9.36
CA ASP A 125 2.38 4.12 10.59
C ASP A 125 1.49 4.24 11.85
N LEU A 126 0.53 3.31 11.99
CA LEU A 126 -0.45 3.29 13.08
C LEU A 126 -0.25 2.11 14.04
N GLU A 127 -0.40 2.37 15.34
CA GLU A 127 -0.53 1.33 16.37
C GLU A 127 -1.97 1.27 16.88
N VAL A 128 -2.73 0.24 16.47
CA VAL A 128 -4.12 0.05 16.88
C VAL A 128 -4.19 -0.74 18.19
N THR A 129 -4.42 -0.01 19.30
CA THR A 129 -4.37 -0.56 20.66
C THR A 129 -5.74 -1.06 21.15
N GLY A 130 -5.73 -2.09 21.99
CA GLY A 130 -6.94 -2.69 22.55
C GLY A 130 -7.79 -3.47 21.54
N ILE A 131 -8.82 -4.15 22.04
CA ILE A 131 -9.69 -4.99 21.22
C ILE A 131 -10.74 -4.11 20.53
N LEU A 132 -10.99 -4.35 19.23
CA LEU A 132 -12.03 -3.64 18.48
C LEU A 132 -13.42 -4.00 19.05
N PRO A 133 -14.27 -3.01 19.41
CA PRO A 133 -15.60 -3.28 19.98
C PRO A 133 -16.48 -4.22 19.12
N PRO A 134 -17.40 -5.00 19.72
CA PRO A 134 -18.33 -5.85 18.98
C PRO A 134 -19.12 -5.10 17.90
N LEU A 135 -19.48 -5.80 16.83
CA LEU A 135 -20.30 -5.24 15.75
C LEU A 135 -21.75 -5.05 16.20
N LEU A 136 -22.33 -3.89 15.87
CA LEU A 136 -23.75 -3.61 16.02
C LEU A 136 -24.41 -3.52 14.63
N LEU A 137 -25.67 -3.95 14.53
CA LEU A 137 -26.38 -4.10 13.25
C LEU A 137 -26.57 -2.80 12.44
N GLU A 138 -26.48 -1.63 13.08
CA GLU A 138 -26.60 -0.33 12.42
C GLU A 138 -25.24 0.29 12.02
N ASP A 139 -24.11 -0.33 12.37
CA ASP A 139 -22.76 0.24 12.23
C ASP A 139 -22.14 -0.01 10.85
N SER A 140 -22.76 0.52 9.80
CA SER A 140 -22.20 0.45 8.45
C SER A 140 -21.18 1.57 8.20
N GLY A 141 -19.88 1.24 8.17
CA GLY A 141 -18.80 2.16 7.81
C GLY A 141 -18.79 2.59 6.33
N PRO A 142 -17.69 3.20 5.83
CA PRO A 142 -17.65 3.76 4.49
C PRO A 142 -17.76 2.69 3.39
N ALA A 143 -18.26 3.12 2.22
CA ALA A 143 -18.29 2.31 1.00
C ALA A 143 -17.03 2.58 0.17
N LEU A 144 -15.91 2.00 0.62
CA LEU A 144 -14.61 2.17 -0.02
C LEU A 144 -14.51 1.38 -1.33
N SER A 145 -13.87 1.99 -2.33
CA SER A 145 -13.29 1.27 -3.47
C SER A 145 -11.89 0.79 -3.17
N THR A 146 -11.13 1.56 -2.38
CA THR A 146 -9.69 1.38 -2.18
C THR A 146 -9.36 1.47 -0.69
N LEU A 147 -8.58 0.52 -0.18
CA LEU A 147 -8.08 0.50 1.18
C LEU A 147 -6.57 0.23 1.15
N CYS A 148 -5.79 1.17 1.70
CA CYS A 148 -4.35 1.09 1.80
C CYS A 148 -3.93 1.03 3.27
N LEU A 149 -3.10 0.04 3.60
CA LEU A 149 -2.60 -0.19 4.96
C LEU A 149 -1.07 -0.33 4.87
N ARG A 150 -0.33 0.58 5.50
CA ARG A 150 1.15 0.56 5.49
C ARG A 150 1.69 0.67 6.91
N ASN A 151 2.49 -0.30 7.35
CA ASN A 151 3.07 -0.31 8.70
C ASN A 151 2.00 -0.10 9.80
N VAL A 152 0.89 -0.86 9.71
CA VAL A 152 -0.20 -0.82 10.70
C VAL A 152 -0.13 -2.06 11.58
N SER A 153 -0.04 -1.84 12.88
CA SER A 153 -0.01 -2.89 13.91
C SER A 153 -1.35 -2.99 14.65
N TRP A 154 -1.72 -4.19 15.07
CA TRP A 154 -3.04 -4.51 15.62
C TRP A 154 -2.95 -5.40 16.85
N ALA A 155 -3.66 -5.04 17.92
CA ALA A 155 -3.70 -5.84 19.14
C ALA A 155 -4.32 -7.25 18.97
N THR A 156 -5.19 -7.47 17.98
CA THR A 156 -5.91 -8.75 17.77
C THR A 156 -5.14 -9.78 16.94
N GLY A 157 -3.91 -9.50 16.50
CA GLY A 157 -3.12 -10.44 15.69
C GLY A 157 -3.83 -10.83 14.38
N GLY A 158 -3.63 -12.05 13.89
CA GLY A 158 -4.07 -12.51 12.54
C GLY A 158 -5.58 -12.52 12.24
N ALA A 159 -6.44 -12.05 13.16
CA ALA A 159 -7.87 -11.81 12.93
C ALA A 159 -8.17 -10.37 12.45
N TRP A 160 -7.21 -9.44 12.57
CA TRP A 160 -7.41 -7.99 12.36
C TRP A 160 -8.08 -7.62 11.04
N LEU A 161 -7.75 -8.34 9.95
CA LEU A 161 -8.26 -8.01 8.61
C LEU A 161 -9.76 -8.26 8.51
N GLU A 162 -10.25 -9.41 8.98
CA GLU A 162 -11.69 -9.69 8.99
C GLU A 162 -12.42 -8.75 9.97
N ASP A 163 -11.86 -8.49 11.16
CA ASP A 163 -12.43 -7.55 12.13
C ASP A 163 -12.58 -6.12 11.57
N LEU A 164 -11.65 -5.68 10.73
CA LEU A 164 -11.70 -4.39 10.03
C LEU A 164 -12.73 -4.42 8.89
N LEU A 165 -12.67 -5.42 8.03
CA LEU A 165 -13.51 -5.53 6.84
C LEU A 165 -15.00 -5.69 7.17
N GLN A 166 -15.34 -6.40 8.26
CA GLN A 166 -16.74 -6.53 8.71
C GLN A 166 -17.38 -5.18 9.11
N ARG A 167 -16.59 -4.11 9.27
CA ARG A 167 -17.05 -2.75 9.60
C ARG A 167 -17.20 -1.85 8.37
N LEU A 168 -16.76 -2.32 7.20
CA LEU A 168 -16.85 -1.61 5.93
C LEU A 168 -18.06 -2.10 5.14
N LYS A 169 -18.60 -1.25 4.26
CA LYS A 169 -19.63 -1.70 3.31
C LYS A 169 -18.97 -2.56 2.22
N PRO A 170 -19.64 -3.62 1.72
CA PRO A 170 -19.13 -4.42 0.62
C PRO A 170 -18.99 -3.57 -0.65
N GLY A 171 -17.99 -3.90 -1.48
CA GLY A 171 -17.69 -3.14 -2.71
C GLY A 171 -16.22 -2.77 -2.90
N LEU A 172 -15.35 -3.12 -1.96
CA LEU A 172 -13.90 -2.93 -2.08
C LEU A 172 -13.37 -3.61 -3.36
N LYS A 173 -12.55 -2.87 -4.12
CA LYS A 173 -11.95 -3.28 -5.39
C LYS A 173 -10.44 -3.43 -5.30
N GLU A 174 -9.82 -2.55 -4.54
CA GLU A 174 -8.38 -2.42 -4.39
C GLU A 174 -8.01 -2.53 -2.90
N LEU A 175 -7.08 -3.43 -2.59
CA LEU A 175 -6.55 -3.62 -1.24
C LEU A 175 -5.02 -3.64 -1.32
N HIS A 176 -4.38 -2.70 -0.64
CA HIS A 176 -2.93 -2.63 -0.50
C HIS A 176 -2.55 -2.85 0.97
N ILE A 177 -1.66 -3.80 1.24
CA ILE A 177 -1.15 -4.12 2.57
C ILE A 177 0.37 -4.19 2.47
N ALA A 178 1.08 -3.25 3.09
CA ALA A 178 2.53 -3.14 3.12
C ALA A 178 3.06 -3.13 4.56
N GLN A 179 4.24 -3.71 4.78
CA GLN A 179 4.95 -3.73 6.06
C GLN A 179 4.08 -4.26 7.23
N ALA A 180 3.30 -5.31 6.97
CA ALA A 180 2.49 -5.96 8.00
C ALA A 180 3.36 -6.86 8.90
N LEU A 181 3.24 -6.69 10.23
CA LEU A 181 3.91 -7.53 11.23
C LEU A 181 3.52 -9.03 11.12
N SER A 182 2.32 -9.31 10.65
CA SER A 182 1.84 -10.67 10.33
C SER A 182 0.92 -10.63 9.10
N PRO A 183 1.43 -10.95 7.90
CA PRO A 183 0.62 -10.97 6.68
C PRO A 183 -0.21 -12.26 6.51
N GLY A 184 0.02 -13.29 7.33
CA GLY A 184 -0.80 -14.52 7.32
C GLY A 184 -2.19 -14.27 7.91
N PHE A 185 -3.24 -14.52 7.12
CA PHE A 185 -4.63 -14.29 7.52
C PHE A 185 -5.30 -15.55 8.06
N SER A 186 -6.24 -15.36 9.00
CA SER A 186 -7.15 -16.42 9.43
C SER A 186 -8.18 -16.77 8.35
N CYS A 187 -7.80 -17.57 7.36
CA CYS A 187 -8.65 -17.91 6.19
C CYS A 187 -10.00 -18.56 6.53
N ALA A 188 -10.12 -19.18 7.71
CA ALA A 188 -11.38 -19.74 8.20
C ALA A 188 -12.41 -18.66 8.56
N GLN A 189 -11.94 -17.51 9.07
CA GLN A 189 -12.78 -16.37 9.46
C GLN A 189 -13.03 -15.40 8.31
N LEU A 190 -12.06 -15.29 7.39
CA LEU A 190 -12.10 -14.33 6.27
C LEU A 190 -13.30 -14.57 5.34
N ARG A 191 -14.09 -13.54 5.03
CA ARG A 191 -15.16 -13.60 4.02
C ARG A 191 -14.60 -13.62 2.60
N ALA A 192 -15.46 -13.94 1.63
CA ALA A 192 -15.10 -13.82 0.21
C ALA A 192 -15.21 -12.36 -0.25
N PHE A 193 -14.35 -11.96 -1.18
CA PHE A 193 -14.26 -10.64 -1.78
C PHE A 193 -14.76 -10.69 -3.23
N PRO A 194 -16.08 -10.60 -3.48
CA PRO A 194 -16.64 -10.74 -4.83
C PRO A 194 -16.31 -9.59 -5.78
N THR A 195 -15.79 -8.47 -5.26
CA THR A 195 -15.51 -7.24 -6.01
C THR A 195 -14.03 -6.87 -6.06
N LEU A 196 -13.15 -7.56 -5.31
CA LEU A 196 -11.73 -7.21 -5.24
C LEU A 196 -11.05 -7.66 -6.54
N THR A 197 -10.61 -6.70 -7.34
CA THR A 197 -9.90 -6.90 -8.61
C THR A 197 -8.39 -6.73 -8.45
N ASN A 198 -7.95 -5.98 -7.46
CA ASN A 198 -6.54 -5.60 -7.27
C ASN A 198 -6.12 -5.89 -5.83
N LEU A 199 -5.10 -6.72 -5.66
CA LEU A 199 -4.49 -7.03 -4.38
C LEU A 199 -2.99 -6.73 -4.48
N ASP A 200 -2.52 -5.82 -3.64
CA ASP A 200 -1.11 -5.47 -3.54
C ASP A 200 -0.60 -5.84 -2.14
N LEU A 201 0.32 -6.79 -2.08
CA LEU A 201 1.01 -7.22 -0.86
C LEU A 201 2.49 -6.83 -0.92
N SER A 202 2.85 -5.81 -1.68
CA SER A 202 4.24 -5.35 -1.80
C SER A 202 4.82 -4.85 -0.47
N ASP A 203 6.15 -4.80 -0.38
CA ASP A 203 6.90 -4.38 0.82
C ASP A 203 6.56 -5.19 2.08
N ASN A 204 6.33 -6.49 1.91
CA ASN A 204 6.26 -7.48 3.00
C ASN A 204 7.41 -8.49 2.84
N PRO A 205 8.68 -8.12 3.11
CA PRO A 205 9.84 -8.97 2.80
C PRO A 205 9.88 -10.31 3.55
N GLY A 206 9.07 -10.49 4.59
CA GLY A 206 8.89 -11.75 5.32
C GLY A 206 7.77 -12.65 4.80
N LEU A 207 7.07 -12.30 3.71
CA LEU A 207 5.94 -13.08 3.18
C LEU A 207 6.40 -14.42 2.59
N GLY A 208 7.32 -14.37 1.61
CA GLY A 208 7.81 -15.53 0.85
C GLY A 208 6.68 -16.35 0.19
N GLU A 209 7.04 -17.50 -0.41
CA GLU A 209 6.02 -18.33 -1.08
C GLU A 209 5.12 -19.08 -0.08
N ARG A 210 5.58 -19.33 1.15
CA ARG A 210 4.77 -19.98 2.20
C ARG A 210 3.71 -19.04 2.77
N GLY A 211 4.10 -17.83 3.16
CA GLY A 211 3.15 -16.82 3.64
C GLY A 211 2.17 -16.41 2.54
N LEU A 212 2.57 -16.45 1.26
CA LEU A 212 1.66 -16.22 0.14
C LEU A 212 0.54 -17.28 0.05
N ILE A 213 0.82 -18.56 0.36
CA ILE A 213 -0.22 -19.62 0.43
C ILE A 213 -1.22 -19.33 1.56
N GLU A 214 -0.74 -18.80 2.69
CA GLU A 214 -1.58 -18.43 3.84
C GLU A 214 -2.35 -17.12 3.61
N ALA A 215 -1.79 -16.17 2.84
CA ALA A 215 -2.45 -14.92 2.49
C ALA A 215 -3.52 -15.08 1.39
N LEU A 216 -3.24 -15.91 0.36
CA LEU A 216 -4.18 -16.19 -0.72
C LEU A 216 -5.18 -17.28 -0.32
N CYS A 217 -5.99 -16.98 0.68
CA CYS A 217 -7.02 -17.87 1.22
C CYS A 217 -7.89 -18.50 0.11
N PRO A 218 -7.99 -19.85 0.05
CA PRO A 218 -8.66 -20.55 -1.05
C PRO A 218 -10.09 -20.09 -1.31
N ASN A 219 -10.40 -19.80 -2.59
CA ASN A 219 -11.70 -19.32 -3.07
C ASN A 219 -12.20 -17.99 -2.45
N LYS A 220 -11.38 -17.24 -1.71
CA LYS A 220 -11.80 -15.95 -1.13
C LYS A 220 -11.71 -14.79 -2.12
N PHE A 221 -10.91 -14.90 -3.19
CA PHE A 221 -10.65 -13.80 -4.14
C PHE A 221 -11.13 -14.12 -5.58
N PRO A 222 -12.43 -14.40 -5.80
CA PRO A 222 -12.94 -14.92 -7.09
C PRO A 222 -12.90 -13.92 -8.25
N ALA A 223 -12.74 -12.62 -7.98
CA ALA A 223 -12.72 -11.55 -8.98
C ALA A 223 -11.33 -10.95 -9.23
N LEU A 224 -10.28 -11.49 -8.59
CA LEU A 224 -8.94 -10.91 -8.61
C LEU A 224 -8.32 -10.96 -10.02
N ARG A 225 -7.79 -9.83 -10.48
CA ARG A 225 -7.19 -9.64 -11.80
C ARG A 225 -5.73 -9.27 -11.72
N ASP A 226 -5.38 -8.40 -10.78
CA ASP A 226 -4.03 -7.87 -10.66
C ASP A 226 -3.49 -8.21 -9.27
N LEU A 227 -2.34 -8.88 -9.23
CA LEU A 227 -1.66 -9.25 -8.00
C LEU A 227 -0.24 -8.68 -8.01
N ALA A 228 0.05 -7.79 -7.06
CA ALA A 228 1.36 -7.21 -6.87
C ALA A 228 2.04 -7.76 -5.61
N LEU A 229 3.27 -8.23 -5.77
CA LEU A 229 4.08 -8.90 -4.76
C LEU A 229 5.51 -8.37 -4.78
N ARG A 230 5.72 -7.05 -4.94
CA ARG A 230 7.07 -6.48 -5.03
C ARG A 230 7.76 -6.52 -3.67
N ASN A 231 9.05 -6.85 -3.63
CA ASN A 231 9.82 -6.85 -2.38
C ASN A 231 9.14 -7.69 -1.26
N THR A 232 8.72 -8.92 -1.60
CA THR A 232 7.99 -9.83 -0.68
C THR A 232 8.81 -11.02 -0.21
N GLY A 233 10.11 -11.07 -0.52
CA GLY A 233 10.98 -12.19 -0.17
C GLY A 233 10.68 -13.47 -0.96
N ILE A 234 9.97 -13.36 -2.08
CA ILE A 234 9.74 -14.48 -3.01
C ILE A 234 11.06 -14.80 -3.71
N GLU A 235 11.44 -16.09 -3.76
CA GLU A 235 12.66 -16.52 -4.44
C GLU A 235 12.38 -17.06 -5.85
N THR A 236 11.18 -17.59 -6.12
CA THR A 236 10.91 -18.31 -7.38
C THR A 236 9.51 -18.04 -7.98
N PRO A 237 9.38 -17.79 -9.30
CA PRO A 237 8.08 -17.73 -9.95
C PRO A 237 7.28 -19.05 -9.84
N GLY A 238 7.99 -20.20 -9.85
CA GLY A 238 7.36 -21.52 -9.70
C GLY A 238 6.72 -21.76 -8.33
N GLY A 239 7.25 -21.17 -7.25
CA GLY A 239 6.60 -21.20 -5.94
C GLY A 239 5.33 -20.36 -5.89
N VAL A 240 5.33 -19.18 -6.53
CA VAL A 240 4.13 -18.34 -6.71
C VAL A 240 3.06 -19.07 -7.52
N CYS A 241 3.43 -19.71 -8.63
CA CYS A 241 2.55 -20.57 -9.42
C CYS A 241 1.86 -21.65 -8.56
N ALA A 242 2.58 -22.27 -7.62
CA ALA A 242 2.02 -23.26 -6.71
C ALA A 242 1.02 -22.63 -5.72
N ALA A 243 1.34 -21.45 -5.17
CA ALA A 243 0.44 -20.72 -4.28
C ALA A 243 -0.87 -20.29 -4.98
N LEU A 244 -0.77 -19.74 -6.19
CA LEU A 244 -1.91 -19.36 -7.02
C LEU A 244 -2.83 -20.56 -7.34
N TRP A 245 -2.21 -21.70 -7.66
CA TRP A 245 -2.94 -22.95 -7.94
C TRP A 245 -3.69 -23.46 -6.71
N VAL A 246 -3.05 -23.51 -5.54
CA VAL A 246 -3.68 -23.93 -4.27
C VAL A 246 -4.81 -22.98 -3.86
N ALA A 247 -4.64 -21.68 -4.09
CA ALA A 247 -5.65 -20.66 -3.79
C ALA A 247 -6.85 -20.66 -4.76
N GLY A 248 -6.70 -21.25 -5.95
CA GLY A 248 -7.70 -21.25 -7.02
C GLY A 248 -7.83 -19.91 -7.76
N VAL A 249 -6.84 -19.03 -7.69
CA VAL A 249 -6.90 -17.66 -8.22
C VAL A 249 -6.73 -17.65 -9.75
N GLN A 250 -7.58 -16.92 -10.47
CA GLN A 250 -7.48 -16.69 -11.92
C GLN A 250 -7.27 -15.21 -12.24
N LEU A 251 -6.00 -14.78 -12.18
CA LEU A 251 -5.57 -13.40 -12.42
C LEU A 251 -5.05 -13.17 -13.85
N HIS A 252 -4.91 -11.90 -14.23
CA HIS A 252 -4.48 -11.40 -15.53
C HIS A 252 -3.06 -10.81 -15.51
N SER A 253 -2.71 -10.09 -14.44
CA SER A 253 -1.40 -9.44 -14.25
C SER A 253 -0.75 -9.85 -12.94
N LEU A 254 0.53 -10.25 -13.01
CA LEU A 254 1.35 -10.60 -11.85
C LEU A 254 2.64 -9.77 -11.83
N ASP A 255 2.85 -9.05 -10.74
CA ASP A 255 4.06 -8.26 -10.52
C ASP A 255 4.93 -8.86 -9.41
N LEU A 256 6.07 -9.42 -9.80
CA LEU A 256 7.11 -9.96 -8.91
C LEU A 256 8.38 -9.11 -8.91
N SER A 257 8.34 -7.88 -9.45
CA SER A 257 9.53 -7.02 -9.53
C SER A 257 10.13 -6.72 -8.15
N HIS A 258 11.40 -6.34 -8.11
CA HIS A 258 12.14 -6.05 -6.86
C HIS A 258 12.22 -7.22 -5.85
N ASN A 259 11.97 -8.47 -6.25
CA ASN A 259 12.30 -9.66 -5.45
C ASN A 259 13.68 -10.21 -5.84
N ALA A 260 14.41 -10.80 -4.90
CA ALA A 260 15.69 -11.46 -5.17
C ALA A 260 15.48 -12.85 -5.82
N LEU A 261 14.96 -12.87 -7.04
CA LEU A 261 14.56 -14.10 -7.73
C LEU A 261 15.77 -14.93 -8.14
N ARG A 262 15.66 -16.25 -7.93
CA ARG A 262 16.66 -17.25 -8.32
C ARG A 262 16.23 -17.96 -9.59
N SER A 263 17.16 -18.13 -10.53
CA SER A 263 16.94 -19.05 -11.65
C SER A 263 17.10 -20.49 -11.14
N THR A 264 16.02 -21.29 -11.22
CA THR A 264 16.02 -22.68 -10.79
C THR A 264 16.40 -23.62 -11.95
N ALA A 265 17.24 -24.62 -11.66
CA ALA A 265 17.68 -25.60 -12.66
C ALA A 265 16.53 -26.46 -13.21
N GLN A 266 15.44 -26.59 -12.44
CA GLN A 266 14.18 -27.26 -12.77
C GLN A 266 13.00 -26.35 -12.42
N GLY A 267 11.90 -26.40 -13.19
CA GLY A 267 10.64 -25.76 -12.81
C GLY A 267 9.95 -26.53 -11.68
N THR A 268 9.13 -25.86 -10.88
CA THR A 268 8.38 -26.48 -9.76
C THR A 268 7.41 -27.55 -10.29
N PRO A 269 7.57 -28.84 -9.92
CA PRO A 269 6.68 -29.90 -10.40
C PRO A 269 5.24 -29.70 -9.90
N GLY A 270 4.26 -29.86 -10.79
CA GLY A 270 2.84 -29.91 -10.42
C GLY A 270 2.13 -28.56 -10.23
N CYS A 271 2.79 -27.42 -10.47
CA CYS A 271 2.10 -26.13 -10.54
C CYS A 271 1.49 -25.91 -11.94
N VAL A 272 0.35 -25.22 -12.01
CA VAL A 272 -0.29 -24.81 -13.27
C VAL A 272 -0.65 -23.34 -13.17
N TRP A 273 -0.05 -22.52 -14.03
CA TRP A 273 -0.32 -21.08 -14.08
C TRP A 273 -1.80 -20.78 -14.41
N PRO A 274 -2.36 -19.67 -13.91
CA PRO A 274 -3.68 -19.21 -14.31
C PRO A 274 -3.80 -19.07 -15.82
N ARG A 275 -4.90 -19.56 -16.42
CA ARG A 275 -5.09 -19.53 -17.88
C ARG A 275 -5.34 -18.12 -18.43
N THR A 276 -5.71 -17.21 -17.55
CA THR A 276 -5.97 -15.79 -17.81
C THR A 276 -4.73 -14.91 -17.69
N LEU A 277 -3.60 -15.45 -17.20
CA LEU A 277 -2.37 -14.68 -16.97
C LEU A 277 -1.77 -14.26 -18.32
N ASN A 278 -1.71 -12.94 -18.53
CA ASN A 278 -1.23 -12.33 -19.76
C ASN A 278 0.01 -11.45 -19.52
N ASP A 279 0.14 -10.89 -18.32
CA ASP A 279 1.15 -9.88 -18.00
C ASP A 279 1.97 -10.37 -16.80
N LEU A 280 3.29 -10.48 -16.98
CA LEU A 280 4.22 -10.92 -15.93
C LEU A 280 5.41 -9.96 -15.83
N ASN A 281 5.59 -9.32 -14.69
CA ASN A 281 6.72 -8.44 -14.40
C ASN A 281 7.75 -9.14 -13.49
N LEU A 282 8.97 -9.32 -14.02
CA LEU A 282 10.15 -9.88 -13.35
C LEU A 282 11.33 -8.88 -13.37
N SER A 283 11.05 -7.59 -13.56
CA SER A 283 12.08 -6.54 -13.60
C SER A 283 12.73 -6.28 -12.25
N PHE A 284 13.94 -5.71 -12.25
CA PHE A 284 14.69 -5.40 -11.02
C PHE A 284 14.91 -6.59 -10.07
N ALA A 285 14.84 -7.82 -10.58
CA ALA A 285 14.82 -9.04 -9.78
C ALA A 285 16.21 -9.68 -9.58
N GLY A 286 17.26 -9.07 -10.13
CA GLY A 286 18.64 -9.58 -10.05
C GLY A 286 18.92 -10.83 -10.87
N LEU A 287 18.02 -11.22 -11.79
CA LEU A 287 18.11 -12.46 -12.55
C LEU A 287 19.33 -12.51 -13.47
N GLU A 288 20.19 -13.50 -13.26
CA GLU A 288 21.36 -13.77 -14.13
C GLU A 288 20.99 -14.64 -15.35
N GLN A 289 19.89 -15.37 -15.26
CA GLN A 289 19.31 -16.23 -16.30
C GLN A 289 17.78 -16.17 -16.23
N VAL A 290 17.08 -16.43 -17.34
CA VAL A 290 15.62 -16.52 -17.34
C VAL A 290 15.17 -17.72 -16.47
N PRO A 291 14.24 -17.54 -15.52
CA PRO A 291 13.73 -18.64 -14.71
C PRO A 291 13.04 -19.72 -15.55
N LYS A 292 13.18 -20.98 -15.17
CA LYS A 292 12.42 -22.08 -15.80
C LYS A 292 11.01 -22.16 -15.23
N GLY A 293 10.08 -22.67 -16.05
CA GLY A 293 8.69 -22.88 -15.64
C GLY A 293 7.82 -21.63 -15.66
N LEU A 294 8.14 -20.65 -16.51
CA LEU A 294 7.25 -19.52 -16.81
C LEU A 294 5.93 -19.98 -17.49
N PRO A 295 4.87 -19.15 -17.49
CA PRO A 295 3.64 -19.44 -18.22
C PRO A 295 3.93 -19.65 -19.71
N PRO A 296 3.32 -20.64 -20.40
CA PRO A 296 3.70 -21.00 -21.77
C PRO A 296 3.40 -19.92 -22.82
N GLN A 297 2.49 -18.99 -22.52
CA GLN A 297 2.12 -17.87 -23.36
C GLN A 297 1.83 -16.65 -22.47
N LEU A 298 2.25 -15.46 -22.93
CA LEU A 298 2.01 -14.16 -22.31
C LEU A 298 1.76 -13.11 -23.41
N ASN A 299 1.08 -12.01 -23.07
CA ASN A 299 1.06 -10.80 -23.88
C ASN A 299 2.29 -9.95 -23.56
N VAL A 300 2.60 -9.74 -22.28
CA VAL A 300 3.74 -8.95 -21.81
C VAL A 300 4.60 -9.78 -20.86
N LEU A 301 5.91 -9.82 -21.11
CA LEU A 301 6.92 -10.29 -20.17
C LEU A 301 7.95 -9.18 -19.96
N ASP A 302 8.06 -8.70 -18.73
CA ASP A 302 9.07 -7.70 -18.36
C ASP A 302 10.25 -8.38 -17.65
N LEU A 303 11.41 -8.39 -18.31
CA LEU A 303 12.69 -8.89 -17.79
C LEU A 303 13.74 -7.75 -17.73
N SER A 304 13.30 -6.48 -17.80
CA SER A 304 14.20 -5.31 -17.73
C SER A 304 14.98 -5.21 -16.42
N CYS A 305 16.10 -4.51 -16.44
CA CYS A 305 16.92 -4.19 -15.26
C CYS A 305 17.31 -5.41 -14.41
N ASN A 306 17.66 -6.50 -15.09
CA ASN A 306 18.20 -7.73 -14.52
C ASN A 306 19.71 -7.85 -14.83
N ARG A 307 20.31 -9.00 -14.51
CA ARG A 307 21.75 -9.28 -14.65
C ARG A 307 22.02 -10.27 -15.80
N LEU A 308 21.18 -10.28 -16.83
CA LEU A 308 21.33 -11.21 -17.95
C LEU A 308 22.62 -10.89 -18.73
N ASN A 309 23.56 -11.83 -18.75
CA ASN A 309 24.86 -11.67 -19.43
C ASN A 309 24.86 -12.14 -20.89
N ARG A 310 23.75 -12.69 -21.37
CA ARG A 310 23.49 -12.98 -22.78
C ARG A 310 22.01 -12.78 -23.11
N ALA A 311 21.71 -12.63 -24.41
CA ALA A 311 20.34 -12.70 -24.88
C ALA A 311 19.73 -14.08 -24.51
N PRO A 312 18.47 -14.12 -24.02
CA PRO A 312 17.74 -15.37 -23.82
C PRO A 312 17.56 -16.14 -25.14
N GLY A 313 17.64 -17.47 -25.06
CA GLY A 313 17.32 -18.35 -26.19
C GLY A 313 15.81 -18.43 -26.43
N GLN A 314 15.40 -18.80 -27.65
CA GLN A 314 13.98 -18.99 -27.97
C GLN A 314 13.34 -20.08 -27.10
N ASP A 315 14.08 -21.13 -26.76
CA ASP A 315 13.62 -22.22 -25.89
C ASP A 315 13.58 -21.86 -24.39
N GLU A 316 14.11 -20.70 -24.01
CA GLU A 316 14.14 -20.20 -22.63
C GLU A 316 13.00 -19.21 -22.35
N LEU A 317 12.38 -18.67 -23.40
CA LEU A 317 11.30 -17.70 -23.33
C LEU A 317 9.95 -18.35 -23.64
N PRO A 318 8.87 -17.90 -22.99
CA PRO A 318 7.52 -18.28 -23.40
C PRO A 318 7.11 -17.58 -24.70
N LYS A 319 5.99 -18.01 -25.30
CA LYS A 319 5.40 -17.28 -26.43
C LYS A 319 4.90 -15.92 -25.95
N VAL A 320 5.59 -14.85 -26.29
CA VAL A 320 5.31 -13.49 -25.81
C VAL A 320 5.14 -12.51 -26.96
N SER A 321 4.19 -11.56 -26.82
CA SER A 321 3.93 -10.53 -27.84
C SER A 321 4.78 -9.26 -27.62
N ASN A 322 5.01 -8.88 -26.37
CA ASN A 322 5.83 -7.74 -25.97
C ASN A 322 6.82 -8.17 -24.89
N LEU A 323 8.11 -8.10 -25.20
CA LEU A 323 9.20 -8.54 -24.33
C LEU A 323 10.13 -7.36 -24.05
N ARG A 324 10.25 -7.01 -22.77
CA ARG A 324 11.15 -5.95 -22.29
C ARG A 324 12.41 -6.57 -21.68
N LEU A 325 13.56 -6.03 -22.07
CA LEU A 325 14.89 -6.53 -21.74
C LEU A 325 15.91 -5.39 -21.48
N GLU A 326 15.49 -4.15 -21.64
CA GLU A 326 16.26 -2.93 -21.40
C GLU A 326 16.94 -2.92 -20.02
N GLY A 327 18.14 -2.33 -19.93
CA GLY A 327 18.92 -2.29 -18.69
C GLY A 327 19.68 -3.59 -18.33
N ASN A 328 19.58 -4.66 -19.12
CA ASN A 328 20.41 -5.86 -18.93
C ASN A 328 21.84 -5.70 -19.53
N PRO A 329 22.90 -6.25 -18.88
CA PRO A 329 24.29 -6.13 -19.34
C PRO A 329 24.54 -6.57 -20.79
N PHE A 330 23.83 -7.58 -21.31
CA PHE A 330 24.04 -8.04 -22.68
C PHE A 330 23.65 -7.03 -23.78
N LEU A 331 22.86 -6.00 -23.46
CA LEU A 331 22.46 -4.94 -24.39
C LEU A 331 23.46 -3.78 -24.44
N ASP A 332 24.30 -3.60 -23.42
CA ASP A 332 25.41 -2.64 -23.41
C ASP A 332 26.73 -3.32 -22.96
N PRO A 333 27.53 -3.82 -23.92
CA PRO A 333 28.85 -4.39 -23.65
C PRO A 333 29.83 -3.44 -22.95
N GLY A 334 29.56 -2.13 -22.95
CA GLY A 334 30.30 -1.11 -22.20
C GLY A 334 30.07 -1.13 -20.68
N VAL A 335 29.05 -1.87 -20.21
CA VAL A 335 28.82 -2.19 -18.78
C VAL A 335 29.63 -3.40 -18.35
N LEU A 336 29.72 -4.44 -19.19
CA LEU A 336 30.52 -5.65 -18.94
C LEU A 336 31.99 -5.33 -18.64
N LYS A 337 32.60 -4.40 -19.40
CA LYS A 337 33.98 -3.92 -19.14
C LYS A 337 34.17 -3.11 -17.86
N ARG A 338 33.10 -2.68 -17.19
CA ARG A 338 33.14 -1.92 -15.91
C ARG A 338 32.78 -2.78 -14.70
N LEU A 339 32.47 -4.06 -14.93
CA LEU A 339 32.25 -5.07 -13.88
C LEU A 339 33.51 -5.87 -13.54
N GLU A 340 34.60 -5.71 -14.31
CA GLU A 340 35.91 -6.34 -14.05
C GLU A 340 36.81 -5.52 -13.10
N ASP A 341 36.43 -4.26 -12.81
CA ASP A 341 37.04 -3.39 -11.79
C ASP A 341 36.22 -3.39 -10.48
N PRO A 342 36.83 -3.10 -9.31
CA PRO A 342 36.15 -3.18 -8.01
C PRO A 342 34.95 -2.21 -7.89
N PRO A 343 33.94 -2.56 -7.06
CA PRO A 343 32.55 -2.23 -7.39
C PRO A 343 32.12 -0.82 -6.94
N ILE A 344 32.12 0.16 -7.86
CA ILE A 344 31.48 1.46 -7.62
C ILE A 344 30.64 1.94 -8.83
N SER A 345 29.33 2.14 -8.61
CA SER A 345 28.37 2.97 -9.37
C SER A 345 27.91 2.61 -10.81
N ALA A 346 28.55 1.69 -11.55
CA ALA A 346 28.29 1.59 -13.01
C ALA A 346 26.88 1.11 -13.46
N ALA A 347 26.15 0.34 -12.65
CA ALA A 347 24.87 -0.26 -13.07
C ALA A 347 23.66 0.72 -13.09
N VAL A 348 23.84 1.95 -12.61
CA VAL A 348 22.71 2.86 -12.31
C VAL A 348 22.17 3.58 -13.55
N SER A 349 22.99 3.82 -14.58
CA SER A 349 22.67 4.80 -15.63
C SER A 349 21.53 4.43 -16.59
N ALA A 350 21.26 3.14 -16.82
CA ALA A 350 20.17 2.71 -17.73
C ALA A 350 18.83 2.54 -16.98
N CYS A 351 18.88 2.10 -15.73
CA CYS A 351 17.71 1.73 -14.95
C CYS A 351 17.16 2.88 -14.08
N ALA A 352 17.98 3.89 -13.76
CA ALA A 352 17.51 5.11 -13.11
C ALA A 352 16.46 5.88 -13.93
N GLY A 353 16.39 5.67 -15.26
CA GLY A 353 15.38 6.27 -16.13
C GLY A 353 13.99 5.61 -16.07
N SER A 354 13.89 4.36 -15.60
CA SER A 354 12.65 3.56 -15.66
C SER A 354 12.11 3.13 -14.30
N ALA A 355 12.87 3.28 -13.20
CA ALA A 355 12.47 2.88 -11.85
C ALA A 355 11.46 3.84 -11.16
N LEU A 356 10.96 4.87 -11.85
CA LEU A 356 10.08 5.90 -11.29
C LEU A 356 8.70 5.94 -11.97
N THR A 357 8.02 4.79 -12.03
CA THR A 357 6.57 4.72 -12.26
C THR A 357 5.82 4.01 -11.14
N CYS A 358 6.16 4.33 -9.88
CA CYS A 358 5.07 4.81 -9.03
C CYS A 358 4.57 6.12 -9.65
N VAL A 359 3.26 6.28 -9.83
CA VAL A 359 2.68 7.61 -10.04
C VAL A 359 2.76 8.32 -8.71
N TRP A 360 3.92 8.95 -8.44
CA TRP A 360 4.11 9.76 -7.25
C TRP A 360 3.09 10.90 -7.27
N PRO A 361 2.33 11.13 -6.18
CA PRO A 361 1.57 12.36 -6.02
C PRO A 361 2.48 13.58 -6.21
N ARG A 362 1.98 14.67 -6.81
CA ARG A 362 2.76 15.88 -7.13
C ARG A 362 3.21 16.71 -5.91
N THR A 363 3.29 16.10 -4.73
CA THR A 363 3.42 16.72 -3.41
C THR A 363 4.32 15.86 -2.51
N LEU A 364 5.50 15.49 -3.01
CA LEU A 364 6.49 14.72 -2.27
C LEU A 364 7.54 15.68 -1.71
N ASN A 365 7.33 16.11 -0.47
CA ASN A 365 8.15 17.13 0.20
C ASN A 365 9.30 16.54 1.04
N ASP A 366 9.34 15.21 1.23
CA ASP A 366 10.37 14.55 2.04
C ASP A 366 10.75 13.18 1.43
N LEU A 367 12.06 12.95 1.22
CA LEU A 367 12.59 11.76 0.54
C LEU A 367 13.78 11.19 1.32
N ASN A 368 13.50 10.32 2.30
CA ASN A 368 14.53 9.71 3.12
C ASN A 368 15.33 8.63 2.33
N LEU A 369 16.49 9.02 1.81
CA LEU A 369 17.41 8.17 1.05
C LEU A 369 18.44 7.41 1.89
N SER A 370 18.30 7.38 3.23
CA SER A 370 19.34 6.89 4.16
C SER A 370 19.81 5.43 3.97
N PHE A 371 19.05 4.58 3.26
CA PHE A 371 19.42 3.20 2.94
C PHE A 371 19.82 2.96 1.48
N ALA A 372 19.83 3.99 0.63
CA ALA A 372 19.96 3.84 -0.82
C ALA A 372 21.42 3.75 -1.34
N GLY A 373 22.43 3.98 -0.50
CA GLY A 373 23.86 3.88 -0.89
C GLY A 373 24.27 4.82 -2.04
N LEU A 374 23.56 5.94 -2.18
CA LEU A 374 23.74 6.88 -3.30
C LEU A 374 24.95 7.77 -3.09
N GLU A 375 26.03 7.54 -3.85
CA GLU A 375 27.19 8.44 -3.88
C GLU A 375 26.92 9.78 -4.58
N GLN A 376 25.80 9.90 -5.32
CA GLN A 376 25.37 11.16 -5.95
C GLN A 376 23.85 11.33 -5.88
N VAL A 377 23.43 12.58 -5.68
CA VAL A 377 22.03 13.00 -5.67
C VAL A 377 21.43 12.89 -7.08
N PRO A 378 20.25 12.24 -7.27
CA PRO A 378 19.61 12.14 -8.58
C PRO A 378 19.27 13.51 -9.20
N LYS A 379 19.62 13.72 -10.47
CA LYS A 379 19.18 14.91 -11.21
C LYS A 379 17.72 14.75 -11.62
N GLY A 380 16.86 15.65 -11.14
CA GLY A 380 15.41 15.62 -11.41
C GLY A 380 14.53 15.74 -10.15
N LEU A 381 15.11 15.83 -8.96
CA LEU A 381 14.39 16.17 -7.73
C LEU A 381 13.70 17.55 -7.88
N PRO A 382 12.43 17.70 -7.45
CA PRO A 382 11.80 19.02 -7.36
C PRO A 382 12.62 19.92 -6.41
N PRO A 383 12.73 21.24 -6.68
CA PRO A 383 13.59 22.17 -5.94
C PRO A 383 13.10 22.53 -4.53
N GLN A 384 12.20 21.72 -3.95
CA GLN A 384 11.58 21.88 -2.63
C GLN A 384 11.89 20.73 -1.67
N LEU A 385 12.66 19.72 -2.11
CA LEU A 385 13.20 18.68 -1.23
C LEU A 385 14.44 19.20 -0.48
N ASN A 386 14.46 19.02 0.84
CA ASN A 386 15.62 19.28 1.71
C ASN A 386 16.58 18.08 1.73
#